data_AF-A0A4U1CCG2-F1
#
_entry.id   AF-A0A4U1CCG2-F1
#
_cell.length_a   1.000
_cell.length_b   1.000
_cell.length_c   1.000
_cell.angle_alpha   90.00
_cell.angle_beta   90.00
_cell.angle_gamma   90.00
#
_symmetry.space_group_name_H-M   'P 1'
#
loop_
_entity.id
_entity.type
_entity.pdbx_description
1 polymer ?
#
loop_
_entity_poly.entity_id
_entity_poly.type
_entity_poly.pdbx_seq_one_letter_code
_entity_poly.pdbx_strand_id
1 'polypeptide(L)'
;MMRKNLRFSALCFGLLVLVFSCKKNSTPVAGSSNASLSFTVDGIYNGTLNYAVSAKPVIKFSFTEAINTSTIAAAIKLADNSSNAINYTSTVQDADKTITITPQNNLPGFAKYTLSVSNALLSAKGGKLINPVNIILSTGMDDTDKFPRISDDELLTLVQQKTFKYFYDFGHPVSGLARERNTSGNTVTSGGSGFGVMALVTGVHRNFISRAEGLSRMQKIVDFLKNKATRFHGAYPHWIDGNTGVALPFSTKDNGGDLVETSLLMQGLITARQYFSNGDAAETTLRNDITAIYNGVEWDWYKKDNSNVLYWHWSPQYNWEMNLPVSGWNECLITYVMAASSTTHTIPKTVYDNGWAKNGAIKNGNSYFGVQLPLGSTNGGPLFFSHYSFMGINPNGLTDAYANYETQTRAHTLINYKYCAANPKKYAGYSENCWGLTASDIPNGYTASSPENDRSVIAPTAALSSFPYTPTESMQALKFFYYKLGDKLFKDYGFVDAFSIQEQWFATSTLAIDQGPIIVMIENHRSKLLWNLFMSAPEVKAGMLKLGFSSASL
;
A
#
# COMPACT_ATOMS: atom_id res chain seq x y z
N MET A 1 70.93 47.07 21.45
CA MET A 1 72.13 46.19 21.40
C MET A 1 72.68 46.26 19.99
N MET A 2 73.91 46.80 19.83
CA MET A 2 74.85 46.68 18.67
C MET A 2 74.29 46.78 17.22
N ARG A 3 74.88 47.47 16.24
CA ARG A 3 76.07 48.31 16.04
C ARG A 3 76.08 48.62 14.53
N LYS A 4 76.53 49.83 14.16
CA LYS A 4 77.35 50.17 12.97
C LYS A 4 76.72 50.02 11.56
N ASN A 5 76.56 51.08 10.76
CA ASN A 5 77.52 52.03 10.14
C ASN A 5 78.07 51.61 8.76
N LEU A 6 78.05 52.60 7.85
CA LEU A 6 78.80 52.80 6.60
C LEU A 6 78.35 52.00 5.36
N ARG A 7 77.74 52.64 4.35
CA ARG A 7 78.30 53.46 3.24
C ARG A 7 79.27 52.69 2.33
N PHE A 8 78.94 52.56 1.04
CA PHE A 8 79.85 52.87 -0.07
C PHE A 8 79.10 53.02 -1.42
N SER A 9 79.54 54.00 -2.21
CA SER A 9 79.02 54.46 -3.50
C SER A 9 79.59 53.70 -4.70
N ALA A 10 78.87 53.70 -5.85
CA ALA A 10 79.41 53.77 -7.21
C ALA A 10 78.25 53.98 -8.22
N LEU A 11 78.05 55.20 -8.74
CA LEU A 11 78.35 55.62 -10.13
C LEU A 11 77.83 54.69 -11.24
N CYS A 12 76.90 55.17 -12.07
CA CYS A 12 77.13 55.29 -13.52
C CYS A 12 76.03 56.09 -14.26
N PHE A 13 76.54 56.83 -15.25
CA PHE A 13 75.93 57.75 -16.22
C PHE A 13 74.86 57.12 -17.13
N GLY A 14 73.91 57.92 -17.66
CA GLY A 14 73.08 57.46 -18.79
C GLY A 14 71.88 58.33 -19.19
N LEU A 15 72.19 59.40 -19.93
CA LEU A 15 71.40 60.25 -20.84
C LEU A 15 69.93 59.91 -21.23
N LEU A 16 69.13 60.99 -21.17
CA LEU A 16 67.87 61.37 -21.84
C LEU A 16 67.50 60.70 -23.19
N VAL A 17 66.23 60.28 -23.37
CA VAL A 17 65.45 60.39 -24.63
C VAL A 17 63.96 60.60 -24.33
N LEU A 18 63.39 61.65 -24.95
CA LEU A 18 61.96 62.03 -24.98
C LEU A 18 61.15 61.12 -25.91
N VAL A 19 59.89 60.79 -25.54
CA VAL A 19 58.87 60.38 -26.52
C VAL A 19 57.52 61.05 -26.22
N PHE A 20 56.98 61.66 -27.28
CA PHE A 20 55.74 62.41 -27.38
C PHE A 20 54.48 61.60 -27.04
N SER A 21 53.54 62.22 -26.33
CA SER A 21 52.18 61.71 -26.10
C SER A 21 51.24 62.15 -27.23
N CYS A 22 50.78 61.19 -28.03
CA CYS A 22 49.66 61.37 -28.96
C CYS A 22 48.34 60.97 -28.26
N LYS A 23 47.43 61.93 -28.09
CA LYS A 23 46.04 61.70 -27.71
C LYS A 23 45.33 60.88 -28.79
N LYS A 24 44.90 59.65 -28.47
CA LYS A 24 43.82 58.95 -29.18
C LYS A 24 42.55 59.11 -28.37
N ASN A 25 41.54 59.77 -28.94
CA ASN A 25 40.17 59.70 -28.45
C ASN A 25 39.64 58.27 -28.70
N SER A 26 39.71 57.42 -27.69
CA SER A 26 38.86 56.22 -27.65
C SER A 26 37.53 56.62 -27.03
N THR A 27 36.46 56.64 -27.83
CA THR A 27 35.11 56.45 -27.32
C THR A 27 35.14 55.23 -26.38
N PRO A 28 34.66 55.33 -25.12
CA PRO A 28 34.63 54.17 -24.26
C PRO A 28 33.72 53.14 -24.93
N VAL A 29 34.27 51.99 -25.31
CA VAL A 29 33.45 50.81 -25.54
C VAL A 29 32.73 50.59 -24.22
N ALA A 30 31.41 50.72 -24.19
CA ALA A 30 30.62 50.47 -23.01
C ALA A 30 30.97 49.06 -22.51
N GLY A 31 31.69 48.98 -21.39
CA GLY A 31 32.16 47.71 -20.85
C GLY A 31 30.97 46.81 -20.54
N SER A 32 31.10 45.53 -20.86
CA SER A 32 30.10 44.55 -20.48
C SER A 32 30.02 44.48 -18.94
N SER A 33 28.84 44.76 -18.39
CA SER A 33 28.59 44.60 -16.95
C SER A 33 28.00 43.23 -16.68
N ASN A 34 28.71 42.42 -15.89
CA ASN A 34 28.19 41.13 -15.46
C ASN A 34 27.01 41.33 -14.49
N ALA A 35 26.03 40.44 -14.57
CA ALA A 35 24.88 40.43 -13.67
C ALA A 35 25.05 39.31 -12.64
N SER A 36 24.54 39.54 -11.44
CA SER A 36 24.25 38.47 -10.47
C SER A 36 22.77 38.44 -10.17
N LEU A 37 22.25 37.25 -9.85
CA LEU A 37 20.86 37.06 -9.46
C LEU A 37 20.70 36.77 -7.96
N SER A 38 19.57 37.18 -7.42
CA SER A 38 18.91 36.60 -6.25
C SER A 38 17.51 36.14 -6.65
N PHE A 39 16.86 35.32 -5.83
CA PHE A 39 15.52 34.84 -6.15
C PHE A 39 14.67 34.56 -4.92
N THR A 40 13.36 34.50 -5.14
CA THR A 40 12.37 33.98 -4.20
C THR A 40 11.42 33.04 -4.94
N VAL A 41 10.91 32.03 -4.24
CA VAL A 41 9.87 31.11 -4.72
C VAL A 41 8.66 31.33 -3.81
N ASP A 42 7.52 31.67 -4.40
CA ASP A 42 6.29 32.06 -3.69
C ASP A 42 6.57 33.15 -2.63
N GLY A 43 7.46 34.09 -2.97
CA GLY A 43 7.86 35.21 -2.12
C GLY A 43 8.86 34.88 -1.02
N ILE A 44 9.34 33.63 -0.92
CA ILE A 44 10.26 33.19 0.15
C ILE A 44 11.61 32.75 -0.44
N TYR A 45 12.70 33.13 0.23
CA TYR A 45 14.01 32.50 0.05
C TYR A 45 14.30 31.64 1.29
N ASN A 46 14.39 30.32 1.12
CA ASN A 46 14.53 29.38 2.24
C ASN A 46 15.99 29.01 2.57
N GLY A 47 16.96 29.67 1.93
CA GLY A 47 18.39 29.33 2.08
C GLY A 47 18.85 28.10 1.30
N THR A 48 17.96 27.47 0.50
CA THR A 48 18.27 26.28 -0.30
C THR A 48 17.82 26.46 -1.76
N LEU A 49 18.06 25.43 -2.57
CA LEU A 49 17.59 25.32 -3.95
C LEU A 49 16.39 24.37 -4.10
N ASN A 50 15.83 23.86 -3.01
CA ASN A 50 14.72 22.90 -3.04
C ASN A 50 13.47 23.53 -2.39
N TYR A 51 12.36 23.54 -3.12
CA TYR A 51 11.12 24.17 -2.68
C TYR A 51 9.93 23.22 -2.85
N ALA A 52 9.15 23.05 -1.79
CA ALA A 52 7.79 22.52 -1.91
C ALA A 52 6.86 23.66 -2.33
N VAL A 53 6.09 23.48 -3.40
CA VAL A 53 5.31 24.55 -4.03
C VAL A 53 3.88 24.12 -4.32
N SER A 54 3.02 25.13 -4.52
CA SER A 54 1.68 24.93 -5.07
C SER A 54 1.74 24.44 -6.53
N ALA A 55 0.58 24.13 -7.13
CA ALA A 55 0.52 23.79 -8.54
C ALA A 55 0.90 24.95 -9.48
N LYS A 56 0.93 26.20 -9.00
CA LYS A 56 1.24 27.37 -9.84
C LYS A 56 2.22 28.32 -9.14
N PRO A 57 3.47 27.88 -8.91
CA PRO A 57 4.46 28.67 -8.19
C PRO A 57 4.80 29.96 -8.96
N VAL A 58 5.13 30.99 -8.19
CA VAL A 58 5.66 32.25 -8.70
C VAL A 58 7.13 32.35 -8.30
N ILE A 59 8.02 32.34 -9.28
CA ILE A 59 9.46 32.46 -9.05
C ILE A 59 9.91 33.83 -9.52
N LYS A 60 10.40 34.64 -8.58
CA LYS A 60 10.89 35.99 -8.87
C LYS A 60 12.41 36.00 -8.79
N PHE A 61 13.06 36.36 -9.89
CA PHE A 61 14.49 36.64 -9.97
C PHE A 61 14.73 38.15 -9.96
N SER A 62 15.70 38.59 -9.17
CA SER A 62 16.15 39.97 -9.12
C SER A 62 17.63 40.05 -9.48
N PHE A 63 17.99 41.00 -10.35
CA PHE A 63 19.32 41.12 -10.94
C PHE A 63 19.99 42.44 -10.56
N THR A 64 21.32 42.42 -10.40
CA THR A 64 22.09 43.64 -10.11
C THR A 64 22.10 44.63 -11.29
N GLU A 65 22.05 44.10 -12.51
CA GLU A 65 22.04 44.84 -13.77
C GLU A 65 20.77 44.52 -14.56
N ALA A 66 20.34 45.45 -15.44
CA ALA A 66 19.27 45.17 -16.39
C ALA A 66 19.65 44.01 -17.32
N ILE A 67 18.71 43.13 -17.65
CA ILE A 67 18.95 41.95 -18.49
C ILE A 67 18.62 42.21 -19.96
N ASN A 68 19.24 41.46 -20.86
CA ASN A 68 18.84 41.40 -22.25
C ASN A 68 17.63 40.45 -22.39
N THR A 69 16.44 41.03 -22.54
CA THR A 69 15.16 40.29 -22.60
C THR A 69 15.08 39.29 -23.75
N SER A 70 15.79 39.53 -24.86
CA SER A 70 15.88 38.58 -25.99
C SER A 70 16.61 37.27 -25.66
N THR A 71 17.39 37.23 -24.57
CA THR A 71 18.15 36.04 -24.15
C THR A 71 17.39 35.15 -23.16
N ILE A 72 16.25 35.61 -22.64
CA ILE A 72 15.48 34.90 -21.59
C ILE A 72 15.07 33.51 -22.04
N ALA A 73 14.48 33.38 -23.24
CA ALA A 73 13.94 32.11 -23.74
C ALA A 73 15.01 31.02 -23.90
N ALA A 74 16.24 31.41 -24.24
CA ALA A 74 17.36 30.48 -24.37
C ALA A 74 17.97 30.11 -23.01
N ALA A 75 17.91 31.04 -22.05
CA ALA A 75 18.66 30.95 -20.81
C ALA A 75 17.89 30.39 -19.61
N ILE A 76 16.56 30.55 -19.60
CA ILE A 76 15.67 30.08 -18.53
C ILE A 76 14.84 28.90 -19.03
N LYS A 77 14.96 27.75 -18.34
CA LYS A 77 14.25 26.52 -18.68
C LYS A 77 13.55 25.97 -17.45
N LEU A 78 12.26 25.65 -17.59
CA LEU A 78 11.52 24.84 -16.63
C LEU A 78 11.33 23.46 -17.27
N ALA A 79 11.70 22.40 -16.57
CA ALA A 79 11.55 21.03 -17.06
C ALA A 79 11.03 20.10 -15.97
N ASP A 80 10.33 19.04 -16.37
CA ASP A 80 9.96 17.94 -15.47
C ASP A 80 11.16 17.01 -15.16
N ASN A 81 10.93 16.02 -14.32
CA ASN A 81 11.96 15.04 -13.93
C ASN A 81 12.44 14.14 -15.09
N SER A 82 11.70 14.10 -16.21
CA SER A 82 12.09 13.42 -17.45
C SER A 82 12.77 14.37 -18.45
N SER A 83 13.10 15.59 -18.02
CA SER A 83 13.69 16.66 -18.84
C SER A 83 12.79 17.18 -19.97
N ASN A 84 11.49 16.91 -19.93
CA ASN A 84 10.55 17.53 -20.87
C ASN A 84 10.34 18.99 -20.49
N ALA A 85 10.33 19.89 -21.48
CA ALA A 85 10.12 21.31 -21.25
C ALA A 85 8.69 21.60 -20.79
N ILE A 86 8.56 22.43 -19.76
CA ILE A 86 7.29 22.95 -19.26
C ILE A 86 7.19 24.42 -19.65
N ASN A 87 6.09 24.78 -20.30
CA ASN A 87 5.85 26.15 -20.72
C ASN A 87 5.58 27.06 -19.51
N TYR A 88 6.15 28.25 -19.54
CA TYR A 88 5.98 29.28 -18.53
C TYR A 88 5.70 30.63 -19.19
N THR A 89 5.07 31.52 -18.44
CA THR A 89 5.02 32.96 -18.73
C THR A 89 6.14 33.65 -17.98
N SER A 90 6.79 34.61 -18.63
CA SER A 90 7.73 35.52 -17.99
C SER A 90 7.22 36.94 -18.07
N THR A 91 7.35 37.69 -16.98
CA THR A 91 7.10 39.14 -16.95
C THR A 91 8.35 39.84 -16.47
N VAL A 92 8.73 40.92 -17.15
CA VAL A 92 9.92 41.70 -16.85
C VAL A 92 9.49 43.04 -16.27
N GLN A 93 10.10 43.45 -15.17
CA GLN A 93 9.75 44.65 -14.40
C GLN A 93 11.03 45.35 -13.90
N ASP A 94 10.85 46.48 -13.23
CA ASP A 94 11.92 47.23 -12.54
C ASP A 94 13.08 47.62 -13.48
N ALA A 95 12.75 48.17 -14.66
CA ALA A 95 13.71 48.52 -15.70
C ALA A 95 14.61 47.32 -16.11
N ASP A 96 13.96 46.20 -16.38
CA ASP A 96 14.57 44.92 -16.78
C ASP A 96 15.50 44.30 -15.72
N LYS A 97 15.33 44.65 -14.44
CA LYS A 97 16.10 44.06 -13.32
C LYS A 97 15.36 42.98 -12.57
N THR A 98 14.09 42.73 -12.91
CA THR A 98 13.27 41.71 -12.27
C THR A 98 12.60 40.86 -13.34
N ILE A 99 12.69 39.53 -13.20
CA ILE A 99 11.90 38.57 -13.98
C ILE A 99 11.02 37.79 -13.02
N THR A 100 9.73 37.71 -13.32
CA THR A 100 8.82 36.78 -12.65
C THR A 100 8.41 35.68 -13.62
N ILE A 101 8.63 34.42 -13.21
CA ILE A 101 8.31 33.20 -13.94
C ILE A 101 7.13 32.50 -13.27
N THR A 102 6.15 32.09 -14.06
CA THR A 102 5.01 31.27 -13.61
C THR A 102 4.68 30.22 -14.66
N PRO A 103 4.45 28.94 -14.29
CA PRO A 103 3.98 27.93 -15.24
C PRO A 103 2.68 28.37 -15.93
N GLN A 104 2.56 28.12 -17.24
CA GLN A 104 1.34 28.47 -17.99
C GLN A 104 0.14 27.67 -17.47
N ASN A 105 0.35 26.36 -17.32
CA ASN A 105 -0.62 25.42 -16.77
C ASN A 105 -0.24 25.04 -15.33
N ASN A 106 -1.22 24.56 -14.56
CA ASN A 106 -0.95 23.98 -13.25
C ASN A 106 0.02 22.79 -13.40
N LEU A 107 1.08 22.80 -12.60
CA LEU A 107 2.00 21.69 -12.46
C LEU A 107 1.28 20.51 -11.80
N PRO A 108 1.34 19.31 -12.39
CA PRO A 108 0.86 18.08 -11.76
C PRO A 108 1.35 17.92 -10.30
N GLY A 109 0.49 17.39 -9.43
CA GLY A 109 0.83 17.07 -8.04
C GLY A 109 1.79 15.88 -7.89
N PHE A 110 2.51 15.85 -6.77
CA PHE A 110 3.53 14.84 -6.46
C PHE A 110 4.56 14.66 -7.59
N ALA A 111 5.06 15.78 -8.12
CA ALA A 111 6.04 15.79 -9.20
C ALA A 111 7.20 16.74 -8.87
N LYS A 112 8.35 16.47 -9.48
CA LYS A 112 9.56 17.29 -9.36
C LYS A 112 9.85 17.98 -10.67
N TYR A 113 10.26 19.24 -10.57
CA TYR A 113 10.61 20.11 -11.68
C TYR A 113 11.95 20.78 -11.41
N THR A 114 12.70 21.07 -12.47
CA THR A 114 13.92 21.86 -12.40
C THR A 114 13.71 23.17 -13.16
N LEU A 115 13.88 24.30 -12.47
CA LEU A 115 13.96 25.62 -13.05
C LEU A 115 15.43 26.06 -13.11
N SER A 116 15.98 26.08 -14.30
CA SER A 116 17.37 26.44 -14.58
C SER A 116 17.47 27.84 -15.12
N VAL A 117 18.38 28.65 -14.57
CA VAL A 117 18.86 29.92 -15.15
C VAL A 117 20.34 29.76 -15.45
N SER A 118 20.69 29.77 -16.73
CA SER A 118 22.05 29.53 -17.20
C SER A 118 22.84 30.83 -17.44
N ASN A 119 24.15 30.70 -17.67
CA ASN A 119 25.03 31.82 -18.04
C ASN A 119 24.78 32.38 -19.46
N ALA A 120 23.85 31.79 -20.22
CA ALA A 120 23.35 32.33 -21.48
C ALA A 120 22.46 33.56 -21.26
N LEU A 121 22.00 33.81 -20.02
CA LEU A 121 21.29 35.03 -19.68
C LEU A 121 22.31 36.17 -19.63
N LEU A 122 22.17 37.13 -20.54
CA LEU A 122 23.08 38.27 -20.64
C LEU A 122 22.48 39.49 -19.97
N SER A 123 23.33 40.36 -19.43
CA SER A 123 22.91 41.73 -19.11
C SER A 123 22.61 42.51 -20.39
N ALA A 124 21.87 43.62 -20.28
CA ALA A 124 21.60 44.53 -21.38
C ALA A 124 22.90 45.10 -22.01
N LYS A 125 24.02 45.08 -21.27
CA LYS A 125 25.35 45.46 -21.75
C LYS A 125 26.20 44.28 -22.25
N GLY A 126 25.62 43.09 -22.39
CA GLY A 126 26.29 41.90 -22.91
C GLY A 126 27.23 41.18 -21.93
N GLY A 127 27.19 41.52 -20.63
CA GLY A 127 27.90 40.77 -19.59
C GLY A 127 27.18 39.47 -19.23
N LYS A 128 27.90 38.51 -18.66
CA LYS A 128 27.35 37.19 -18.32
C LYS A 128 26.71 37.19 -16.94
N LEU A 129 25.78 36.27 -16.72
CA LEU A 129 25.35 35.89 -15.38
C LEU A 129 26.46 35.11 -14.66
N ILE A 130 26.90 35.60 -13.50
CA ILE A 130 28.04 35.03 -12.76
C ILE A 130 27.66 33.89 -11.82
N ASN A 131 26.37 33.78 -11.47
CA ASN A 131 25.83 32.77 -10.57
C ASN A 131 24.59 32.09 -11.17
N PRO A 132 24.75 31.24 -12.21
CA PRO A 132 23.65 30.42 -12.72
C PRO A 132 23.09 29.52 -11.60
N VAL A 133 21.80 29.22 -11.67
CA VAL A 133 21.09 28.48 -10.62
C VAL A 133 20.20 27.39 -11.20
N ASN A 134 20.10 26.26 -10.49
CA ASN A 134 19.12 25.21 -10.73
C ASN A 134 18.26 25.09 -9.47
N ILE A 135 16.99 25.44 -9.57
CA ILE A 135 16.02 25.37 -8.47
C ILE A 135 15.16 24.14 -8.70
N ILE A 136 15.08 23.26 -7.70
CA ILE A 136 14.17 22.11 -7.68
C ILE A 136 12.86 22.53 -7.04
N LEU A 137 11.77 22.37 -7.78
CA LEU A 137 10.40 22.61 -7.33
C LEU A 137 9.70 21.26 -7.19
N SER A 138 9.10 20.98 -6.03
CA SER A 138 8.33 19.77 -5.77
C SER A 138 6.90 20.14 -5.45
N THR A 139 5.94 19.64 -6.21
CA THR A 139 4.51 19.87 -5.96
C THR A 139 3.98 18.87 -4.94
N GLY A 140 3.14 19.35 -4.03
CA GLY A 140 2.41 18.51 -3.07
C GLY A 140 1.17 17.84 -3.67
N MET A 141 0.26 17.43 -2.79
CA MET A 141 -1.06 16.94 -3.18
C MET A 141 -1.88 18.04 -3.87
N ASP A 142 -2.64 17.64 -4.89
CA ASP A 142 -3.63 18.47 -5.57
C ASP A 142 -5.03 17.91 -5.29
N ASP A 143 -5.85 18.69 -4.59
CA ASP A 143 -7.17 18.29 -4.11
C ASP A 143 -8.28 18.35 -5.18
N THR A 144 -7.97 18.60 -6.45
CA THR A 144 -8.95 18.45 -7.54
C THR A 144 -9.30 16.98 -7.77
N ASP A 145 -10.54 16.72 -8.18
CA ASP A 145 -10.97 15.35 -8.50
C ASP A 145 -10.27 14.84 -9.78
N LYS A 146 -9.67 13.66 -9.72
CA LYS A 146 -8.96 13.00 -10.83
C LYS A 146 -9.89 12.19 -11.75
N PHE A 147 -11.08 11.86 -11.25
CA PHE A 147 -12.11 11.14 -11.99
C PHE A 147 -13.48 11.82 -11.80
N PRO A 148 -14.41 11.68 -12.75
CA PRO A 148 -15.79 12.16 -12.58
C PRO A 148 -16.46 11.50 -11.38
N ARG A 149 -17.25 12.27 -10.62
CA ARG A 149 -18.02 11.71 -9.51
C ARG A 149 -19.15 10.83 -10.01
N ILE A 150 -19.24 9.65 -9.42
CA ILE A 150 -20.31 8.66 -9.57
C ILE A 150 -20.95 8.39 -8.21
N SER A 151 -22.10 7.72 -8.18
CA SER A 151 -22.75 7.36 -6.93
C SER A 151 -21.89 6.38 -6.11
N ASP A 152 -22.17 6.32 -4.80
CA ASP A 152 -21.45 5.42 -3.89
C ASP A 152 -21.59 3.95 -4.32
N ASP A 153 -22.77 3.53 -4.79
CA ASP A 153 -23.00 2.16 -5.26
C ASP A 153 -22.27 1.84 -6.56
N GLU A 154 -22.22 2.78 -7.51
CA GLU A 154 -21.42 2.67 -8.73
C GLU A 154 -19.92 2.62 -8.41
N LEU A 155 -19.45 3.42 -7.45
CA LEU A 155 -18.06 3.44 -7.03
C LEU A 155 -17.65 2.12 -6.37
N LEU A 156 -18.47 1.58 -5.46
CA LEU A 156 -18.24 0.26 -4.87
C LEU A 156 -18.20 -0.83 -5.94
N THR A 157 -19.12 -0.78 -6.91
CA THR A 157 -19.15 -1.73 -8.03
C THR A 157 -17.89 -1.62 -8.89
N LEU A 158 -17.45 -0.40 -9.22
CA LEU A 158 -16.23 -0.17 -9.99
C LEU A 158 -14.98 -0.69 -9.28
N VAL A 159 -14.86 -0.46 -7.97
CA VAL A 159 -13.76 -0.99 -7.16
C VAL A 159 -13.79 -2.51 -7.17
N GLN A 160 -14.93 -3.14 -6.90
CA GLN A 160 -15.06 -4.59 -6.95
C GLN A 160 -14.70 -5.15 -8.34
N GLN A 161 -15.17 -4.53 -9.44
CA GLN A 161 -14.86 -4.94 -10.80
C GLN A 161 -13.36 -4.86 -11.12
N LYS A 162 -12.69 -3.76 -10.75
CA LYS A 162 -11.25 -3.58 -10.99
C LYS A 162 -10.41 -4.52 -10.13
N THR A 163 -10.75 -4.66 -8.86
CA THR A 163 -10.06 -5.59 -7.94
C THR A 163 -10.27 -7.06 -8.35
N PHE A 164 -11.46 -7.42 -8.86
CA PHE A 164 -11.76 -8.75 -9.36
C PHE A 164 -10.79 -9.23 -10.45
N LYS A 165 -10.32 -8.32 -11.32
CA LYS A 165 -9.35 -8.63 -12.37
C LYS A 165 -8.04 -9.21 -11.83
N TYR A 166 -7.65 -8.90 -10.59
CA TYR A 166 -6.47 -9.51 -9.95
C TYR A 166 -6.61 -11.04 -9.88
N PHE A 167 -7.80 -11.54 -9.55
CA PHE A 167 -8.06 -12.96 -9.34
C PHE A 167 -8.53 -13.67 -10.61
N TYR A 168 -9.21 -12.95 -11.50
CA TYR A 168 -9.72 -13.52 -12.75
C TYR A 168 -8.72 -13.38 -13.90
N ASP A 169 -8.44 -12.16 -14.37
CA ASP A 169 -7.54 -11.92 -15.51
C ASP A 169 -6.08 -12.25 -15.15
N PHE A 170 -5.65 -11.83 -13.96
CA PHE A 170 -4.29 -12.03 -13.45
C PHE A 170 -4.15 -13.30 -12.59
N GLY A 171 -5.19 -14.14 -12.53
CA GLY A 171 -5.06 -15.50 -11.97
C GLY A 171 -4.02 -16.31 -12.75
N HIS A 172 -3.36 -17.25 -12.07
CA HIS A 172 -2.31 -18.04 -12.70
C HIS A 172 -2.88 -18.92 -13.84
N PRO A 173 -2.26 -18.93 -15.04
CA PRO A 173 -2.88 -19.54 -16.23
C PRO A 173 -2.97 -21.06 -16.17
N VAL A 174 -2.19 -21.74 -15.33
CA VAL A 174 -2.25 -23.22 -15.19
C VAL A 174 -3.15 -23.63 -14.03
N SER A 175 -2.88 -23.16 -12.82
CA SER A 175 -3.63 -23.48 -11.61
C SER A 175 -4.93 -22.71 -11.42
N GLY A 176 -5.08 -21.52 -12.01
CA GLY A 176 -6.17 -20.60 -11.71
C GLY A 176 -6.08 -19.91 -10.33
N LEU A 177 -5.07 -20.27 -9.51
CA LEU A 177 -4.82 -19.72 -8.17
C LEU A 177 -4.33 -18.26 -8.23
N ALA A 178 -4.43 -17.56 -7.11
CA ALA A 178 -3.99 -16.18 -6.98
C ALA A 178 -2.47 -16.11 -6.85
N ARG A 179 -1.83 -15.27 -7.68
CA ARG A 179 -0.41 -14.94 -7.52
C ARG A 179 -0.22 -14.17 -6.22
N GLU A 180 0.88 -14.43 -5.51
CA GLU A 180 1.26 -13.70 -4.30
C GLU A 180 1.24 -12.19 -4.53
N ARG A 181 1.92 -11.76 -5.59
CA ARG A 181 2.00 -10.35 -5.99
C ARG A 181 2.07 -10.21 -7.50
N ASN A 182 1.85 -8.99 -8.00
CA ASN A 182 1.99 -8.71 -9.43
C ASN A 182 3.39 -8.98 -10.04
N THR A 183 4.44 -9.06 -9.23
CA THR A 183 5.81 -9.39 -9.67
C THR A 183 6.30 -10.78 -9.23
N SER A 184 5.45 -11.65 -8.68
CA SER A 184 5.85 -12.96 -8.15
C SER A 184 5.98 -14.07 -9.21
N GLY A 185 5.83 -13.73 -10.50
CA GLY A 185 5.92 -14.68 -11.61
C GLY A 185 4.89 -15.81 -11.50
N ASN A 186 5.36 -17.02 -11.20
CA ASN A 186 4.54 -18.22 -11.08
C ASN A 186 4.19 -18.58 -9.63
N THR A 187 4.72 -17.87 -8.65
CA THR A 187 4.41 -18.12 -7.23
C THR A 187 2.97 -17.73 -6.94
N VAL A 188 2.17 -18.71 -6.52
CA VAL A 188 0.81 -18.54 -6.02
C VAL A 188 0.76 -18.76 -4.51
N THR A 189 -0.12 -18.05 -3.82
CA THR A 189 -0.32 -18.13 -2.36
C THR A 189 -1.58 -18.93 -2.05
N SER A 190 -1.53 -19.83 -1.06
CA SER A 190 -2.70 -20.64 -0.70
C SER A 190 -3.76 -19.81 0.02
N GLY A 191 -3.44 -19.03 1.05
CA GLY A 191 -4.41 -18.20 1.76
C GLY A 191 -4.98 -17.07 0.91
N GLY A 192 -4.12 -16.37 0.17
CA GLY A 192 -4.57 -15.36 -0.82
C GLY A 192 -5.43 -15.96 -1.94
N SER A 193 -5.23 -17.23 -2.28
CA SER A 193 -6.14 -17.94 -3.21
C SER A 193 -7.48 -18.28 -2.58
N GLY A 194 -7.55 -18.53 -1.27
CA GLY A 194 -8.82 -18.62 -0.54
C GLY A 194 -9.66 -17.35 -0.68
N PHE A 195 -9.00 -16.19 -0.57
CA PHE A 195 -9.65 -14.90 -0.83
C PHE A 195 -10.08 -14.76 -2.29
N GLY A 196 -9.21 -15.17 -3.22
CA GLY A 196 -9.51 -15.19 -4.66
C GLY A 196 -10.73 -16.07 -5.00
N VAL A 197 -10.90 -17.21 -4.33
CA VAL A 197 -12.08 -18.08 -4.48
C VAL A 197 -13.37 -17.35 -4.07
N MET A 198 -13.35 -16.61 -2.96
CA MET A 198 -14.49 -15.78 -2.55
C MET A 198 -14.73 -14.59 -3.49
N ALA A 199 -13.66 -14.01 -4.05
CA ALA A 199 -13.75 -12.98 -5.07
C ALA A 199 -14.39 -13.51 -6.37
N LEU A 200 -14.11 -14.76 -6.75
CA LEU A 200 -14.78 -15.44 -7.88
C LEU A 200 -16.28 -15.64 -7.64
N VAL A 201 -16.67 -16.07 -6.43
CA VAL A 201 -18.08 -16.13 -6.04
C VAL A 201 -18.76 -14.76 -6.14
N THR A 202 -18.09 -13.72 -5.65
CA THR A 202 -18.56 -12.32 -5.77
C THR A 202 -18.73 -11.90 -7.23
N GLY A 203 -17.75 -12.22 -8.08
CA GLY A 203 -17.78 -11.90 -9.51
C GLY A 203 -18.94 -12.57 -10.25
N VAL A 204 -19.25 -13.82 -9.93
CA VAL A 204 -20.46 -14.49 -10.46
C VAL A 204 -21.73 -13.82 -9.93
N HIS A 205 -21.82 -13.57 -8.62
CA HIS A 205 -23.01 -12.98 -8.00
C HIS A 205 -23.32 -11.57 -8.55
N ARG A 206 -22.28 -10.80 -8.87
CA ARG A 206 -22.38 -9.45 -9.46
C ARG A 206 -22.39 -9.44 -10.99
N ASN A 207 -22.42 -10.60 -11.64
CA ASN A 207 -22.40 -10.76 -13.10
C ASN A 207 -21.18 -10.10 -13.78
N PHE A 208 -20.02 -10.04 -13.12
CA PHE A 208 -18.76 -9.66 -13.76
C PHE A 208 -18.26 -10.76 -14.71
N ILE A 209 -18.61 -11.99 -14.39
CA ILE A 209 -18.47 -13.18 -15.22
C ILE A 209 -19.75 -14.01 -15.11
N SER A 210 -20.01 -14.87 -16.10
CA SER A 210 -21.12 -15.82 -16.01
C SER A 210 -20.86 -16.90 -14.96
N ARG A 211 -21.93 -17.55 -14.50
CA ARG A 211 -21.83 -18.71 -13.59
C ARG A 211 -21.03 -19.86 -14.20
N ALA A 212 -21.15 -20.08 -15.51
CA ALA A 212 -20.41 -21.12 -16.22
C ALA A 212 -18.90 -20.83 -16.25
N GLU A 213 -18.49 -19.58 -16.51
CA GLU A 213 -17.09 -19.16 -16.42
C GLU A 213 -16.55 -19.29 -15.01
N GLY A 214 -17.35 -18.89 -14.01
CA GLY A 214 -17.00 -19.03 -12.60
C GLY A 214 -16.81 -20.48 -12.17
N LEU A 215 -17.73 -21.37 -12.58
CA LEU A 215 -17.66 -22.80 -12.31
C LEU A 215 -16.42 -23.42 -12.95
N SER A 216 -16.16 -23.12 -14.22
CA SER A 216 -14.97 -23.59 -14.94
C SER A 216 -13.67 -23.15 -14.26
N ARG A 217 -13.59 -21.87 -13.84
CA ARG A 217 -12.44 -21.37 -13.07
C ARG A 217 -12.30 -22.10 -11.73
N MET A 218 -13.40 -22.34 -11.02
CA MET A 218 -13.38 -23.01 -9.73
C MET A 218 -12.94 -24.47 -9.84
N GLN A 219 -13.43 -25.19 -10.84
CA GLN A 219 -13.02 -26.57 -11.13
C GLN A 219 -11.53 -26.66 -11.46
N LYS A 220 -10.99 -25.70 -12.21
CA LYS A 220 -9.55 -25.62 -12.49
C LYS A 220 -8.70 -25.44 -11.22
N ILE A 221 -9.13 -24.56 -10.31
CA ILE A 221 -8.49 -24.34 -9.01
C ILE A 221 -8.51 -25.62 -8.18
N VAL A 222 -9.69 -26.23 -8.05
CA VAL A 222 -9.90 -27.42 -7.23
C VAL A 222 -9.16 -28.64 -7.80
N ASP A 223 -9.17 -28.83 -9.12
CA ASP A 223 -8.39 -29.87 -9.80
C ASP A 223 -6.90 -29.73 -9.52
N PHE A 224 -6.35 -28.52 -9.65
CA PHE A 224 -4.94 -28.26 -9.35
C PHE A 224 -4.60 -28.57 -7.88
N LEU A 225 -5.41 -28.09 -6.95
CA LEU A 225 -5.23 -28.32 -5.51
C LEU A 225 -5.35 -29.79 -5.12
N LYS A 226 -6.26 -30.53 -5.76
CA LYS A 226 -6.51 -31.95 -5.48
C LYS A 226 -5.43 -32.85 -6.06
N ASN A 227 -5.02 -32.59 -7.29
CA ASN A 227 -4.27 -33.55 -8.11
C ASN A 227 -2.81 -33.17 -8.36
N LYS A 228 -2.41 -31.90 -8.14
CA LYS A 228 -1.05 -31.44 -8.44
C LYS A 228 -0.32 -30.84 -7.24
N ALA A 229 -1.02 -30.09 -6.39
CA ALA A 229 -0.41 -29.38 -5.28
C ALA A 229 0.14 -30.33 -4.20
N THR A 230 1.39 -30.09 -3.79
CA THR A 230 2.04 -30.78 -2.68
C THR A 230 1.32 -30.44 -1.37
N ARG A 231 1.09 -31.45 -0.53
CA ARG A 231 0.44 -31.32 0.77
C ARG A 231 1.26 -32.00 1.86
N PHE A 232 1.12 -31.52 3.09
CA PHE A 232 1.85 -31.96 4.27
C PHE A 232 0.86 -32.24 5.40
N HIS A 233 0.57 -33.51 5.65
CA HIS A 233 -0.56 -33.91 6.51
C HIS A 233 -1.86 -33.23 6.07
N GLY A 234 -2.09 -33.24 4.74
CA GLY A 234 -3.22 -32.60 4.10
C GLY A 234 -3.18 -31.06 3.99
N ALA A 235 -2.39 -30.37 4.82
CA ALA A 235 -2.24 -28.91 4.74
C ALA A 235 -1.43 -28.49 3.52
N TYR A 236 -1.72 -27.30 2.99
CA TYR A 236 -0.98 -26.69 1.89
C TYR A 236 0.17 -25.83 2.42
N PRO A 237 1.27 -25.67 1.66
CA PRO A 237 2.30 -24.68 1.97
C PRO A 237 1.76 -23.27 1.76
N HIS A 238 2.46 -22.28 2.34
CA HIS A 238 2.18 -20.87 2.10
C HIS A 238 2.28 -20.53 0.60
N TRP A 239 3.42 -20.88 -0.03
CA TRP A 239 3.65 -20.67 -1.46
C TRP A 239 3.73 -21.97 -2.24
N ILE A 240 3.14 -21.94 -3.43
CA ILE A 240 3.09 -23.04 -4.38
C ILE A 240 3.58 -22.52 -5.73
N ASP A 241 4.36 -23.31 -6.46
CA ASP A 241 4.63 -23.04 -7.87
C ASP A 241 3.36 -23.31 -8.68
N GLY A 242 2.78 -22.27 -9.27
CA GLY A 242 1.49 -22.33 -9.96
C GLY A 242 1.47 -23.18 -11.22
N ASN A 243 2.63 -23.57 -11.77
CA ASN A 243 2.70 -24.47 -12.93
C ASN A 243 2.69 -25.94 -12.49
N THR A 244 3.46 -26.25 -11.46
CA THR A 244 3.82 -27.62 -11.09
C THR A 244 3.06 -28.15 -9.88
N GLY A 245 2.64 -27.28 -8.97
CA GLY A 245 2.06 -27.66 -7.68
C GLY A 245 3.10 -27.96 -6.60
N VAL A 246 4.39 -27.78 -6.88
CA VAL A 246 5.45 -27.99 -5.89
C VAL A 246 5.42 -26.89 -4.83
N ALA A 247 5.66 -27.26 -3.57
CA ALA A 247 5.82 -26.31 -2.47
C ALA A 247 7.05 -25.42 -2.67
N LEU A 248 6.88 -24.11 -2.51
CA LEU A 248 7.97 -23.14 -2.52
C LEU A 248 8.23 -22.70 -1.08
N PRO A 249 9.47 -22.79 -0.57
CA PRO A 249 9.78 -22.34 0.78
C PRO A 249 9.51 -20.83 0.94
N PHE A 250 8.76 -20.45 1.97
CA PHE A 250 8.59 -19.04 2.37
C PHE A 250 9.82 -18.54 3.14
N SER A 251 10.45 -19.44 3.89
CA SER A 251 11.77 -19.24 4.52
C SER A 251 12.52 -20.57 4.58
N THR A 252 13.77 -20.57 5.09
CA THR A 252 14.59 -21.79 5.17
C THR A 252 13.90 -22.95 5.88
N LYS A 253 13.17 -22.68 6.98
CA LYS A 253 12.50 -23.71 7.78
C LYS A 253 11.00 -23.82 7.50
N ASP A 254 10.44 -22.87 6.76
CA ASP A 254 9.06 -22.87 6.33
C ASP A 254 8.96 -23.35 4.88
N ASN A 255 9.09 -24.68 4.74
CA ASN A 255 9.06 -25.40 3.46
C ASN A 255 8.08 -26.58 3.48
N GLY A 256 7.11 -26.54 4.39
CA GLY A 256 6.14 -27.59 4.64
C GLY A 256 4.72 -27.04 4.64
N GLY A 257 3.85 -27.59 5.49
CA GLY A 257 2.47 -27.13 5.61
C GLY A 257 2.38 -25.88 6.48
N ASP A 258 1.58 -24.92 6.00
CA ASP A 258 1.15 -23.73 6.73
C ASP A 258 -0.35 -23.89 7.03
N LEU A 259 -0.68 -24.09 8.31
CA LEU A 259 -2.04 -24.35 8.74
C LEU A 259 -2.93 -23.10 8.70
N VAL A 260 -2.34 -21.91 8.87
CA VAL A 260 -3.08 -20.65 8.82
C VAL A 260 -3.49 -20.36 7.38
N GLU A 261 -2.54 -20.41 6.44
CA GLU A 261 -2.83 -20.24 5.01
C GLU A 261 -3.79 -21.31 4.49
N THR A 262 -3.63 -22.55 4.94
CA THR A 262 -4.60 -23.63 4.67
C THR A 262 -6.00 -23.28 5.17
N SER A 263 -6.13 -22.72 6.38
CA SER A 263 -7.45 -22.35 6.92
C SER A 263 -8.12 -21.22 6.13
N LEU A 264 -7.33 -20.26 5.62
CA LEU A 264 -7.82 -19.19 4.75
C LEU A 264 -8.27 -19.75 3.38
N LEU A 265 -7.52 -20.69 2.81
CA LEU A 265 -7.90 -21.42 1.60
C LEU A 265 -9.23 -22.17 1.79
N MET A 266 -9.35 -22.94 2.88
CA MET A 266 -10.56 -23.73 3.17
C MET A 266 -11.78 -22.85 3.43
N GLN A 267 -11.59 -21.68 4.07
CA GLN A 267 -12.64 -20.67 4.23
C GLN A 267 -13.26 -20.30 2.88
N GLY A 268 -12.42 -20.05 1.87
CA GLY A 268 -12.86 -19.75 0.51
C GLY A 268 -13.52 -20.96 -0.17
N LEU A 269 -12.89 -22.13 -0.12
CA LEU A 269 -13.42 -23.33 -0.79
C LEU A 269 -14.78 -23.76 -0.23
N ILE A 270 -14.99 -23.74 1.10
CA ILE A 270 -16.30 -24.02 1.69
C ILE A 270 -17.33 -23.00 1.20
N THR A 271 -16.97 -21.71 1.13
CA THR A 271 -17.86 -20.66 0.61
C THR A 271 -18.29 -20.95 -0.83
N ALA A 272 -17.35 -21.33 -1.71
CA ALA A 272 -17.65 -21.73 -3.08
C ALA A 272 -18.51 -23.01 -3.15
N ARG A 273 -18.25 -23.99 -2.29
CA ARG A 273 -19.07 -25.23 -2.20
C ARG A 273 -20.53 -24.92 -1.91
N GLN A 274 -20.79 -23.98 -0.99
CA GLN A 274 -22.16 -23.59 -0.65
C GLN A 274 -22.82 -22.76 -1.77
N TYR A 275 -22.04 -22.03 -2.57
CA TYR A 275 -22.55 -21.22 -3.68
C TYR A 275 -22.87 -22.02 -4.94
N PHE A 276 -22.01 -22.98 -5.30
CA PHE A 276 -22.20 -23.89 -6.43
C PHE A 276 -23.03 -25.11 -6.01
N SER A 277 -24.31 -24.86 -5.70
CA SER A 277 -25.24 -25.82 -5.11
C SER A 277 -26.31 -26.37 -6.07
N ASN A 278 -26.22 -26.09 -7.38
CA ASN A 278 -27.15 -26.68 -8.35
C ASN A 278 -26.96 -28.21 -8.44
N GLY A 279 -28.03 -28.90 -8.83
CA GLY A 279 -28.07 -30.37 -8.91
C GLY A 279 -27.40 -30.97 -10.13
N ASP A 280 -26.79 -30.17 -11.01
CA ASP A 280 -26.09 -30.69 -12.18
C ASP A 280 -24.79 -31.40 -11.81
N ALA A 281 -24.30 -32.24 -12.72
CA ALA A 281 -23.13 -33.08 -12.48
C ALA A 281 -21.83 -32.27 -12.26
N ALA A 282 -21.69 -31.11 -12.92
CA ALA A 282 -20.46 -30.32 -12.85
C ALA A 282 -20.33 -29.62 -11.49
N GLU A 283 -21.40 -29.01 -10.98
CA GLU A 283 -21.42 -28.43 -9.64
C GLU A 283 -21.36 -29.52 -8.55
N THR A 284 -21.99 -30.68 -8.78
CA THR A 284 -21.89 -31.82 -7.85
C THR A 284 -20.46 -32.34 -7.72
N THR A 285 -19.74 -32.52 -8.84
CA THR A 285 -18.32 -32.91 -8.82
C THR A 285 -17.47 -31.88 -8.09
N LEU A 286 -17.68 -30.57 -8.36
CA LEU A 286 -16.97 -29.51 -7.65
C LEU A 286 -17.16 -29.61 -6.14
N ARG A 287 -18.41 -29.79 -5.67
CA ARG A 287 -18.70 -29.89 -4.24
C ARG A 287 -18.04 -31.11 -3.59
N ASN A 288 -18.05 -32.25 -4.28
CA ASN A 288 -17.42 -33.48 -3.81
C ASN A 288 -15.90 -33.33 -3.72
N ASP A 289 -15.28 -32.69 -4.70
CA ASP A 289 -13.83 -32.47 -4.71
C ASP A 289 -13.37 -31.50 -3.63
N ILE A 290 -14.11 -30.41 -3.41
CA ILE A 290 -13.85 -29.51 -2.28
C ILE A 290 -13.99 -30.26 -0.95
N THR A 291 -15.03 -31.08 -0.80
CA THR A 291 -15.24 -31.88 0.41
C THR A 291 -14.10 -32.87 0.64
N ALA A 292 -13.60 -33.51 -0.41
CA ALA A 292 -12.44 -34.41 -0.33
C ALA A 292 -11.15 -33.67 0.06
N ILE A 293 -10.92 -32.47 -0.49
CA ILE A 293 -9.79 -31.61 -0.10
C ILE A 293 -9.88 -31.26 1.38
N TYR A 294 -11.03 -30.76 1.85
CA TYR A 294 -11.21 -30.34 3.23
C TYR A 294 -11.06 -31.50 4.23
N ASN A 295 -11.70 -32.64 3.94
CA ASN A 295 -11.62 -33.82 4.81
C ASN A 295 -10.23 -34.46 4.85
N GLY A 296 -9.38 -34.16 3.87
CA GLY A 296 -8.00 -34.61 3.82
C GLY A 296 -7.03 -33.80 4.67
N VAL A 297 -7.44 -32.66 5.25
CA VAL A 297 -6.57 -31.85 6.12
C VAL A 297 -6.52 -32.46 7.53
N GLU A 298 -5.33 -32.85 7.98
CA GLU A 298 -5.12 -33.46 9.29
C GLU A 298 -4.91 -32.38 10.37
N TRP A 299 -5.95 -31.62 10.73
CA TRP A 299 -5.82 -30.52 11.70
C TRP A 299 -5.29 -30.96 13.07
N ASP A 300 -5.62 -32.19 13.49
CA ASP A 300 -5.18 -32.76 14.76
C ASP A 300 -3.69 -33.14 14.77
N TRP A 301 -3.08 -33.41 13.61
CA TRP A 301 -1.62 -33.55 13.46
C TRP A 301 -0.89 -32.30 13.95
N TYR A 302 -1.41 -31.12 13.60
CA TYR A 302 -0.83 -29.82 13.96
C TYR A 302 -0.95 -29.45 15.44
N LYS A 303 -1.42 -30.37 16.29
CA LYS A 303 -1.34 -30.22 17.74
C LYS A 303 0.04 -30.52 18.34
N LYS A 304 1.04 -30.97 17.56
CA LYS A 304 2.40 -31.34 18.01
C LYS A 304 2.42 -32.14 19.32
N ASP A 305 2.64 -33.45 19.23
CA ASP A 305 2.69 -34.34 20.40
C ASP A 305 1.41 -34.27 21.27
N ASN A 306 0.26 -34.08 20.62
CA ASN A 306 -1.06 -33.94 21.25
C ASN A 306 -1.19 -32.79 22.25
N SER A 307 -0.43 -31.71 22.08
CA SER A 307 -0.58 -30.51 22.91
C SER A 307 -1.97 -29.86 22.73
N ASN A 308 -2.36 -29.02 23.69
CA ASN A 308 -3.63 -28.27 23.64
C ASN A 308 -3.48 -26.93 22.88
N VAL A 309 -2.72 -26.90 21.80
CA VAL A 309 -2.53 -25.73 20.93
C VAL A 309 -2.24 -26.19 19.51
N LEU A 310 -2.69 -25.42 18.51
CA LEU A 310 -2.31 -25.65 17.11
C LEU A 310 -0.99 -24.95 16.81
N TYR A 311 -0.13 -25.60 16.04
CA TYR A 311 1.10 -25.02 15.51
C TYR A 311 0.88 -24.55 14.09
N TRP A 312 1.49 -23.41 13.76
CA TRP A 312 1.33 -22.77 12.46
C TRP A 312 1.97 -23.63 11.35
N HIS A 313 3.15 -24.19 11.61
CA HIS A 313 3.95 -24.86 10.59
C HIS A 313 4.33 -26.28 10.99
N TRP A 314 4.45 -27.15 9.99
CA TRP A 314 5.15 -28.42 10.08
C TRP A 314 5.92 -28.68 8.78
N SER A 315 7.15 -29.17 8.89
CA SER A 315 8.02 -29.48 7.74
C SER A 315 8.44 -30.95 7.72
N PRO A 316 8.49 -31.63 6.56
CA PRO A 316 9.07 -32.97 6.47
C PRO A 316 10.58 -32.99 6.73
N GLN A 317 11.27 -31.86 6.57
CA GLN A 317 12.71 -31.75 6.79
C GLN A 317 13.04 -31.25 8.20
N TYR A 318 12.27 -30.28 8.70
CA TYR A 318 12.56 -29.58 9.96
C TYR A 318 11.53 -29.88 11.06
N ASN A 319 10.57 -30.76 10.82
CA ASN A 319 9.50 -31.13 11.75
C ASN A 319 8.83 -29.87 12.35
N TRP A 320 9.00 -29.66 13.65
CA TRP A 320 8.41 -28.56 14.42
C TRP A 320 9.40 -27.43 14.73
N GLU A 321 10.55 -27.33 14.05
CA GLU A 321 11.59 -26.34 14.39
C GLU A 321 11.15 -24.88 14.20
N MET A 322 10.16 -24.60 13.34
CA MET A 322 9.51 -23.27 13.29
C MET A 322 8.87 -22.91 14.63
N ASN A 323 8.38 -23.92 15.36
CA ASN A 323 7.93 -23.86 16.75
C ASN A 323 7.04 -22.67 17.10
N LEU A 324 6.06 -22.38 16.23
CA LEU A 324 5.17 -21.24 16.37
C LEU A 324 3.75 -21.70 16.75
N PRO A 325 3.39 -21.71 18.05
CA PRO A 325 2.02 -21.97 18.47
C PRO A 325 1.10 -20.81 18.08
N VAL A 326 -0.06 -21.11 17.52
CA VAL A 326 -1.07 -20.12 17.11
C VAL A 326 -1.88 -19.72 18.33
N SER A 327 -1.58 -18.56 18.92
CA SER A 327 -2.25 -18.04 20.13
C SER A 327 -2.83 -16.66 19.89
N GLY A 328 -4.07 -16.45 20.34
CA GLY A 328 -4.81 -15.22 20.10
C GLY A 328 -4.41 -14.06 21.03
N TRP A 329 -4.79 -12.84 20.71
CA TRP A 329 -5.63 -12.45 19.58
C TRP A 329 -4.79 -11.98 18.38
N ASN A 330 -5.10 -12.50 17.19
CA ASN A 330 -4.53 -12.12 15.90
C ASN A 330 -5.47 -12.55 14.74
N GLU A 331 -5.00 -12.63 13.50
CA GLU A 331 -5.74 -13.00 12.29
C GLU A 331 -6.22 -14.46 12.21
N CYS A 332 -5.74 -15.34 13.10
CA CYS A 332 -5.81 -16.80 12.92
C CYS A 332 -7.02 -17.49 13.56
N LEU A 333 -8.08 -16.75 13.93
CA LEU A 333 -9.29 -17.33 14.56
C LEU A 333 -9.89 -18.46 13.70
N ILE A 334 -9.95 -18.25 12.38
CA ILE A 334 -10.50 -19.21 11.42
C ILE A 334 -9.75 -20.55 11.44
N THR A 335 -8.46 -20.57 11.80
CA THR A 335 -7.68 -21.82 11.91
C THR A 335 -8.27 -22.75 12.96
N TYR A 336 -8.65 -22.22 14.12
CA TYR A 336 -9.30 -23.00 15.17
C TYR A 336 -10.73 -23.39 14.81
N VAL A 337 -11.48 -22.49 14.17
CA VAL A 337 -12.85 -22.78 13.70
C VAL A 337 -12.82 -23.93 12.68
N MET A 338 -11.95 -23.88 11.68
CA MET A 338 -11.83 -24.92 10.65
C MET A 338 -11.37 -26.26 11.23
N ALA A 339 -10.44 -26.25 12.18
CA ALA A 339 -9.99 -27.45 12.88
C ALA A 339 -11.10 -28.08 13.73
N ALA A 340 -11.90 -27.27 14.44
CA ALA A 340 -13.03 -27.78 15.23
C ALA A 340 -14.19 -28.27 14.34
N SER A 341 -14.33 -27.70 13.14
CA SER A 341 -15.34 -28.05 12.15
C SER A 341 -15.02 -29.36 11.42
N SER A 342 -13.75 -29.81 11.42
CA SER A 342 -13.39 -31.04 10.71
C SER A 342 -14.12 -32.24 11.30
N THR A 343 -14.64 -33.12 10.44
CA THR A 343 -15.31 -34.36 10.85
C THR A 343 -14.38 -35.57 10.82
N THR A 344 -13.19 -35.44 10.23
CA THR A 344 -12.18 -36.50 10.10
C THR A 344 -11.00 -36.30 11.04
N HIS A 345 -10.56 -35.05 11.20
CA HIS A 345 -9.35 -34.66 11.92
C HIS A 345 -9.65 -33.48 12.86
N THR A 346 -10.60 -33.68 13.77
CA THR A 346 -11.14 -32.62 14.63
C THR A 346 -10.25 -32.31 15.84
N ILE A 347 -10.33 -31.10 16.37
CA ILE A 347 -9.74 -30.74 17.68
C ILE A 347 -10.79 -30.67 18.79
N PRO A 348 -10.46 -31.04 20.05
CA PRO A 348 -11.33 -30.79 21.19
C PRO A 348 -11.35 -29.29 21.56
N LYS A 349 -12.42 -28.84 22.24
CA LYS A 349 -12.56 -27.46 22.72
C LYS A 349 -11.37 -27.00 23.58
N THR A 350 -10.75 -27.91 24.32
CA THR A 350 -9.57 -27.61 25.16
C THR A 350 -8.39 -27.05 24.39
N VAL A 351 -8.24 -27.38 23.10
CA VAL A 351 -7.19 -26.82 22.23
C VAL A 351 -7.45 -25.35 21.94
N TYR A 352 -8.72 -24.97 21.74
CA TYR A 352 -9.12 -23.57 21.59
C TYR A 352 -8.98 -22.80 22.90
N ASP A 353 -9.48 -23.35 24.01
CA ASP A 353 -9.47 -22.64 25.30
C ASP A 353 -8.04 -22.41 25.80
N ASN A 354 -7.17 -23.42 25.71
CA ASN A 354 -5.78 -23.33 26.19
C ASN A 354 -4.86 -22.63 25.18
N GLY A 355 -4.94 -23.01 23.90
CA GLY A 355 -4.03 -22.53 22.86
C GLY A 355 -4.42 -21.15 22.36
N TRP A 356 -5.62 -21.02 21.78
CA TRP A 356 -6.08 -19.75 21.22
C TRP A 356 -6.39 -18.71 22.31
N ALA A 357 -7.31 -19.04 23.21
CA ALA A 357 -7.83 -18.09 24.18
C ALA A 357 -6.95 -17.94 25.43
N LYS A 358 -5.93 -18.79 25.58
CA LYS A 358 -5.00 -18.81 26.71
C LYS A 358 -5.72 -18.76 28.06
N ASN A 359 -6.80 -19.54 28.20
CA ASN A 359 -7.67 -19.57 29.36
C ASN A 359 -8.17 -18.19 29.81
N GLY A 360 -8.47 -17.32 28.84
CA GLY A 360 -8.96 -15.96 29.08
C GLY A 360 -7.90 -14.87 29.04
N ALA A 361 -6.60 -15.20 29.00
CA ALA A 361 -5.52 -14.22 28.86
C ALA A 361 -5.44 -13.56 27.47
N ILE A 362 -6.36 -13.92 26.55
CA ILE A 362 -6.59 -13.23 25.28
C ILE A 362 -7.25 -11.85 25.44
N LYS A 363 -7.90 -11.59 26.59
CA LYS A 363 -8.63 -10.34 26.86
C LYS A 363 -7.70 -9.14 27.02
N ASN A 364 -8.11 -8.00 26.46
CA ASN A 364 -7.48 -6.69 26.63
C ASN A 364 -8.30 -5.83 27.62
N GLY A 365 -9.46 -5.33 27.18
CA GLY A 365 -10.40 -4.56 27.99
C GLY A 365 -10.06 -3.07 28.18
N ASN A 366 -8.90 -2.58 27.72
CA ASN A 366 -8.49 -1.18 27.86
C ASN A 366 -9.16 -0.26 26.83
N SER A 367 -9.08 1.06 27.08
CA SER A 367 -9.58 2.08 26.16
C SER A 367 -8.44 2.79 25.42
N TYR A 368 -8.60 2.94 24.10
CA TYR A 368 -7.69 3.64 23.21
C TYR A 368 -8.49 4.64 22.37
N PHE A 369 -8.07 5.90 22.32
CA PHE A 369 -8.81 6.96 21.60
C PHE A 369 -10.32 7.01 21.96
N GLY A 370 -10.63 6.74 23.23
CA GLY A 370 -12.00 6.69 23.75
C GLY A 370 -12.84 5.49 23.27
N VAL A 371 -12.21 4.42 22.78
CA VAL A 371 -12.87 3.18 22.35
C VAL A 371 -12.33 2.01 23.17
N GLN A 372 -13.19 1.23 23.80
CA GLN A 372 -12.78 0.04 24.53
C GLN A 372 -12.49 -1.11 23.56
N LEU A 373 -11.31 -1.74 23.67
CA LEU A 373 -10.89 -2.87 22.85
C LEU A 373 -11.04 -4.19 23.63
N PRO A 374 -11.93 -5.12 23.22
CA PRO A 374 -12.15 -6.38 23.94
C PRO A 374 -10.92 -7.30 24.00
N LEU A 375 -10.26 -7.55 22.86
CA LEU A 375 -9.17 -8.53 22.70
C LEU A 375 -7.94 -7.91 22.03
N GLY A 376 -6.76 -8.51 22.23
CA GLY A 376 -5.53 -8.16 21.50
C GLY A 376 -4.55 -7.28 22.25
N SER A 377 -3.48 -6.90 21.57
CA SER A 377 -2.44 -6.05 22.13
C SER A 377 -2.90 -4.59 22.23
N THR A 378 -2.04 -3.74 22.80
CA THR A 378 -2.20 -2.27 22.80
C THR A 378 -2.54 -1.77 21.41
N ASN A 379 -3.61 -0.96 21.29
CA ASN A 379 -4.13 -0.44 20.04
C ASN A 379 -4.53 -1.49 18.97
N GLY A 380 -4.61 -2.78 19.32
CA GLY A 380 -5.21 -3.86 18.50
C GLY A 380 -4.30 -4.53 17.47
N GLY A 381 -3.27 -3.84 16.97
CA GLY A 381 -2.35 -4.36 15.95
C GLY A 381 -2.68 -3.91 14.52
N PRO A 382 -2.14 -4.59 13.50
CA PRO A 382 -2.48 -4.34 12.10
C PRO A 382 -3.94 -4.68 11.80
N LEU A 383 -4.61 -3.85 10.99
CA LEU A 383 -6.07 -3.93 10.88
C LEU A 383 -6.59 -5.22 10.21
N PHE A 384 -5.76 -5.91 9.43
CA PHE A 384 -6.12 -7.20 8.81
C PHE A 384 -6.51 -8.30 9.81
N PHE A 385 -6.15 -8.16 11.09
CA PHE A 385 -6.62 -9.05 12.17
C PHE A 385 -8.15 -9.06 12.29
N SER A 386 -8.83 -7.99 11.86
CA SER A 386 -10.29 -7.88 11.81
C SER A 386 -10.88 -8.23 10.45
N HIS A 387 -10.07 -8.69 9.48
CA HIS A 387 -10.52 -9.01 8.12
C HIS A 387 -10.46 -10.51 7.82
N TYR A 388 -9.29 -11.13 7.87
CA TYR A 388 -9.05 -12.43 7.21
C TYR A 388 -9.95 -13.56 7.71
N SER A 389 -10.08 -13.70 9.03
CA SER A 389 -10.99 -14.68 9.63
C SER A 389 -12.47 -14.35 9.43
N PHE A 390 -12.79 -13.08 9.21
CA PHE A 390 -14.16 -12.55 9.13
C PHE A 390 -14.64 -12.32 7.70
N MET A 391 -13.96 -12.86 6.70
CA MET A 391 -14.44 -12.85 5.32
C MET A 391 -15.58 -13.86 5.11
N GLY A 392 -15.51 -15.00 5.81
CA GLY A 392 -16.54 -16.03 5.89
C GLY A 392 -17.23 -16.06 7.26
N ILE A 393 -16.50 -15.94 8.37
CA ILE A 393 -17.14 -15.85 9.70
C ILE A 393 -17.88 -14.52 9.80
N ASN A 394 -19.19 -14.57 10.05
CA ASN A 394 -19.98 -13.37 10.28
C ASN A 394 -19.78 -12.88 11.72
N PRO A 395 -19.17 -11.71 11.96
CA PRO A 395 -18.97 -11.20 13.33
C PRO A 395 -20.25 -10.65 13.96
N ASN A 396 -21.28 -10.32 13.18
CA ASN A 396 -22.48 -9.65 13.68
C ASN A 396 -23.28 -10.55 14.64
N GLY A 397 -23.49 -10.07 15.86
CA GLY A 397 -24.09 -10.84 16.95
C GLY A 397 -23.31 -12.08 17.39
N LEU A 398 -22.07 -12.27 16.90
CA LEU A 398 -21.25 -13.42 17.25
C LEU A 398 -20.57 -13.20 18.60
N THR A 399 -20.76 -14.16 19.49
CA THR A 399 -20.19 -14.15 20.84
C THR A 399 -19.65 -15.52 21.20
N ASP A 400 -18.69 -15.56 22.13
CA ASP A 400 -18.30 -16.75 22.86
C ASP A 400 -17.99 -16.39 24.33
N ALA A 401 -17.30 -17.27 25.06
CA ALA A 401 -16.91 -17.03 26.45
C ALA A 401 -15.91 -15.85 26.63
N TYR A 402 -15.25 -15.41 25.56
CA TYR A 402 -14.13 -14.48 25.59
C TYR A 402 -14.48 -13.08 25.08
N ALA A 403 -15.30 -12.97 24.03
CA ALA A 403 -15.66 -11.68 23.44
C ALA A 403 -16.99 -11.65 22.70
N ASN A 404 -17.45 -10.43 22.44
CA ASN A 404 -18.38 -10.11 21.36
C ASN A 404 -17.58 -9.66 20.14
N TYR A 405 -17.66 -10.40 19.03
CA TYR A 405 -16.80 -10.21 17.87
C TYR A 405 -17.24 -9.05 16.97
N GLU A 406 -18.53 -8.70 16.96
CA GLU A 406 -19.02 -7.46 16.34
C GLU A 406 -18.40 -6.23 17.02
N THR A 407 -18.36 -6.24 18.34
CA THR A 407 -17.72 -5.20 19.15
C THR A 407 -16.21 -5.19 18.90
N GLN A 408 -15.57 -6.35 18.83
CA GLN A 408 -14.13 -6.45 18.58
C GLN A 408 -13.72 -5.84 17.24
N THR A 409 -14.37 -6.25 16.14
CA THR A 409 -14.00 -5.76 14.80
C THR A 409 -14.26 -4.26 14.67
N ARG A 410 -15.42 -3.78 15.14
CA ARG A 410 -15.73 -2.35 15.14
C ARG A 410 -14.78 -1.53 16.01
N ALA A 411 -14.46 -2.01 17.22
CA ALA A 411 -13.54 -1.32 18.13
C ALA A 411 -12.14 -1.20 17.53
N HIS A 412 -11.60 -2.30 17.00
CA HIS A 412 -10.27 -2.31 16.38
C HIS A 412 -10.19 -1.35 15.18
N THR A 413 -11.19 -1.37 14.29
CA THR A 413 -11.28 -0.44 13.17
C THR A 413 -11.36 1.01 13.61
N LEU A 414 -12.20 1.33 14.60
CA LEU A 414 -12.34 2.71 15.09
C LEU A 414 -11.06 3.22 15.77
N ILE A 415 -10.31 2.37 16.47
CA ILE A 415 -9.03 2.74 17.06
C ILE A 415 -8.01 3.08 15.96
N ASN A 416 -7.93 2.26 14.91
CA ASN A 416 -7.05 2.50 13.77
C ASN A 416 -7.42 3.81 13.05
N TYR A 417 -8.71 4.01 12.73
CA TYR A 417 -9.24 5.26 12.16
C TYR A 417 -8.91 6.48 13.02
N LYS A 418 -9.25 6.44 14.31
CA LYS A 418 -9.03 7.57 15.23
C LYS A 418 -7.55 7.89 15.44
N TYR A 419 -6.67 6.89 15.46
CA TYR A 419 -5.23 7.11 15.51
C TYR A 419 -4.77 7.92 14.28
N CYS A 420 -5.17 7.49 13.07
CA CYS A 420 -4.83 8.20 11.83
C CYS A 420 -5.43 9.61 11.79
N ALA A 421 -6.69 9.78 12.21
CA ALA A 421 -7.35 11.09 12.25
C ALA A 421 -6.69 12.04 13.26
N ALA A 422 -6.28 11.53 14.43
CA ALA A 422 -5.55 12.31 15.44
C ALA A 422 -4.11 12.64 15.01
N ASN A 423 -3.51 11.80 14.16
CA ASN A 423 -2.18 11.96 13.57
C ASN A 423 -1.11 12.43 14.59
N PRO A 424 -0.85 11.65 15.66
CA PRO A 424 0.04 12.07 16.75
C PRO A 424 1.48 12.33 16.27
N LYS A 425 1.90 11.67 15.19
CA LYS A 425 3.22 11.84 14.56
C LYS A 425 3.27 12.96 13.51
N LYS A 426 2.14 13.61 13.23
CA LYS A 426 2.00 14.72 12.26
C LYS A 426 2.50 14.38 10.85
N TYR A 427 2.28 13.14 10.40
CA TYR A 427 2.61 12.73 9.03
C TYR A 427 1.70 13.40 8.00
N ALA A 428 2.26 13.78 6.85
CA ALA A 428 1.47 14.37 5.79
C ALA A 428 0.39 13.40 5.26
N GLY A 429 -0.81 13.94 5.01
CA GLY A 429 -1.93 13.20 4.43
C GLY A 429 -2.87 12.52 5.44
N TYR A 430 -2.37 12.12 6.61
CA TYR A 430 -3.17 11.43 7.63
C TYR A 430 -4.32 12.33 8.11
N SER A 431 -5.55 11.83 7.99
CA SER A 431 -6.78 12.56 8.31
C SER A 431 -7.98 11.63 8.39
N GLU A 432 -9.16 12.16 8.70
CA GLU A 432 -10.44 11.44 8.61
C GLU A 432 -10.71 10.87 7.20
N ASN A 433 -10.14 11.47 6.15
CA ASN A 433 -10.30 11.04 4.77
C ASN A 433 -9.18 10.09 4.30
N CYS A 434 -8.09 9.93 5.06
CA CYS A 434 -6.93 9.15 4.65
C CYS A 434 -6.35 8.42 5.85
N TRP A 435 -6.85 7.21 6.05
CA TRP A 435 -6.56 6.36 7.20
C TRP A 435 -6.43 4.90 6.78
N GLY A 436 -5.91 4.07 7.67
CA GLY A 436 -5.80 2.62 7.48
C GLY A 436 -4.36 2.14 7.57
N LEU A 437 -3.99 1.62 8.75
CA LEU A 437 -2.70 0.99 9.01
C LEU A 437 -2.86 -0.53 9.08
N THR A 438 -2.19 -1.23 8.19
CA THR A 438 -2.11 -2.69 8.20
C THR A 438 -0.77 -3.17 7.61
N ALA A 439 -0.52 -4.47 7.65
CA ALA A 439 0.68 -5.03 7.01
C ALA A 439 0.62 -4.84 5.48
N SER A 440 1.68 -4.27 4.90
CA SER A 440 1.75 -3.94 3.47
C SER A 440 3.19 -3.65 3.05
N ASP A 441 3.40 -3.42 1.75
CA ASP A 441 4.62 -2.82 1.22
C ASP A 441 4.86 -1.43 1.84
N ILE A 442 6.14 -1.10 2.00
CA ILE A 442 6.66 0.23 2.33
C ILE A 442 7.78 0.59 1.35
N PRO A 443 8.28 1.84 1.33
CA PRO A 443 9.48 2.14 0.56
C PRO A 443 10.62 1.17 0.90
N ASN A 444 11.05 0.40 -0.10
CA ASN A 444 12.15 -0.59 -0.01
C ASN A 444 11.92 -1.77 0.95
N GLY A 445 10.67 -2.17 1.22
CA GLY A 445 10.42 -3.37 2.02
C GLY A 445 8.95 -3.65 2.30
N TYR A 446 8.70 -4.36 3.39
CA TYR A 446 7.38 -4.74 3.88
C TYR A 446 7.36 -4.58 5.40
N THR A 447 6.25 -4.13 5.98
CA THR A 447 6.11 -4.04 7.44
C THR A 447 4.68 -4.25 7.91
N ALA A 448 4.52 -4.77 9.12
CA ALA A 448 3.24 -4.87 9.80
C ALA A 448 2.83 -3.52 10.39
N SER A 449 2.34 -2.59 9.55
CA SER A 449 1.93 -1.26 10.02
C SER A 449 0.71 -1.36 10.93
N SER A 450 0.72 -0.58 12.00
CA SER A 450 -0.34 -0.49 13.00
C SER A 450 -0.19 0.83 13.76
N PRO A 451 -1.14 1.23 14.61
CA PRO A 451 -0.96 2.40 15.48
C PRO A 451 0.35 2.37 16.30
N GLU A 452 0.82 1.17 16.70
CA GLU A 452 2.09 1.01 17.44
C GLU A 452 3.34 0.92 16.53
N ASN A 453 3.16 0.65 15.23
CA ASN A 453 4.24 0.57 14.24
C ASN A 453 3.93 1.43 13.00
N ASP A 454 3.59 2.69 13.24
CA ASP A 454 3.26 3.64 12.17
C ASP A 454 4.54 4.16 11.48
N ARG A 455 4.63 3.89 10.16
CA ARG A 455 5.73 4.26 9.26
C ARG A 455 5.33 5.31 8.22
N SER A 456 4.27 6.07 8.45
CA SER A 456 3.70 7.06 7.50
C SER A 456 3.16 6.45 6.20
N VAL A 457 2.85 5.14 6.23
CA VAL A 457 2.34 4.40 5.06
C VAL A 457 0.90 3.99 5.34
N ILE A 458 0.00 4.36 4.41
CA ILE A 458 -1.41 3.96 4.40
C ILE A 458 -1.58 2.84 3.38
N ALA A 459 -2.31 1.80 3.77
CA ALA A 459 -2.67 0.68 2.90
C ALA A 459 -4.19 0.70 2.66
N PRO A 460 -4.67 0.91 1.42
CA PRO A 460 -6.11 1.02 1.13
C PRO A 460 -6.94 -0.13 1.68
N THR A 461 -6.41 -1.37 1.66
CA THR A 461 -7.12 -2.54 2.17
C THR A 461 -7.56 -2.40 3.64
N ALA A 462 -6.81 -1.69 4.49
CA ALA A 462 -7.18 -1.49 5.88
C ALA A 462 -8.55 -0.81 6.03
N ALA A 463 -8.72 0.36 5.39
CA ALA A 463 -9.95 1.12 5.46
C ALA A 463 -11.05 0.46 4.62
N LEU A 464 -10.74 0.00 3.41
CA LEU A 464 -11.73 -0.53 2.48
C LEU A 464 -12.27 -1.90 2.93
N SER A 465 -11.44 -2.79 3.46
CA SER A 465 -11.92 -4.07 3.99
C SER A 465 -12.67 -3.95 5.31
N SER A 466 -12.72 -2.74 5.89
CA SER A 466 -13.50 -2.41 7.07
C SER A 466 -14.90 -1.84 6.77
N PHE A 467 -15.34 -1.85 5.50
CA PHE A 467 -16.69 -1.39 5.11
C PHE A 467 -17.83 -1.96 5.99
N PRO A 468 -17.84 -3.26 6.35
CA PRO A 468 -18.91 -3.78 7.19
C PRO A 468 -18.91 -3.24 8.63
N TYR A 469 -17.80 -2.64 9.09
CA TYR A 469 -17.63 -2.20 10.48
C TYR A 469 -17.79 -0.69 10.64
N THR A 470 -17.26 0.09 9.70
CA THR A 470 -17.24 1.56 9.69
C THR A 470 -17.55 2.09 8.29
N PRO A 471 -18.78 1.85 7.75
CA PRO A 471 -19.08 2.13 6.36
C PRO A 471 -18.94 3.61 5.98
N THR A 472 -19.24 4.53 6.90
CA THR A 472 -19.11 5.97 6.67
C THR A 472 -17.66 6.38 6.50
N GLU A 473 -16.79 5.98 7.43
CA GLU A 473 -15.36 6.27 7.45
C GLU A 473 -14.62 5.58 6.28
N SER A 474 -15.00 4.33 5.97
CA SER A 474 -14.46 3.58 4.84
C SER A 474 -14.87 4.20 3.50
N MET A 475 -16.11 4.69 3.38
CA MET A 475 -16.56 5.41 2.18
C MET A 475 -15.83 6.75 2.00
N GLN A 476 -15.56 7.48 3.10
CA GLN A 476 -14.76 8.71 3.05
C GLN A 476 -13.34 8.42 2.53
N ALA A 477 -12.68 7.39 3.07
CA ALA A 477 -11.38 6.94 2.59
C ALA A 477 -11.42 6.52 1.12
N LEU A 478 -12.42 5.74 0.71
CA LEU A 478 -12.60 5.33 -0.69
C LEU A 478 -12.69 6.53 -1.63
N LYS A 479 -13.52 7.52 -1.29
CA LYS A 479 -13.70 8.74 -2.09
C LYS A 479 -12.39 9.53 -2.18
N PHE A 480 -11.61 9.60 -1.10
CA PHE A 480 -10.31 10.25 -1.13
C PHE A 480 -9.30 9.51 -2.00
N PHE A 481 -9.15 8.19 -1.81
CA PHE A 481 -8.24 7.36 -2.60
C PHE A 481 -8.58 7.42 -4.09
N TYR A 482 -9.87 7.32 -4.43
CA TYR A 482 -10.34 7.32 -5.81
C TYR A 482 -10.34 8.73 -6.44
N TYR A 483 -10.96 9.72 -5.82
CA TYR A 483 -11.11 11.03 -6.45
C TYR A 483 -9.89 11.92 -6.27
N LYS A 484 -9.16 11.86 -5.15
CA LYS A 484 -8.07 12.80 -4.87
C LYS A 484 -6.70 12.26 -5.25
N LEU A 485 -6.44 11.00 -4.93
CA LEU A 485 -5.17 10.34 -5.28
C LEU A 485 -5.23 9.62 -6.63
N GLY A 486 -6.43 9.22 -7.07
CA GLY A 486 -6.73 8.92 -8.46
C GLY A 486 -5.82 7.87 -9.08
N ASP A 487 -5.31 8.21 -10.25
CA ASP A 487 -4.45 7.38 -11.07
C ASP A 487 -3.14 6.99 -10.39
N LYS A 488 -2.71 7.64 -9.30
CA LYS A 488 -1.55 7.19 -8.51
C LYS A 488 -1.85 5.92 -7.72
N LEU A 489 -3.09 5.72 -7.30
CA LEU A 489 -3.50 4.54 -6.54
C LEU A 489 -4.35 3.56 -7.34
N PHE A 490 -5.32 4.03 -8.11
CA PHE A 490 -6.30 3.17 -8.77
C PHE A 490 -5.82 2.77 -10.18
N LYS A 491 -5.49 1.49 -10.34
CA LYS A 491 -4.86 0.89 -11.52
C LYS A 491 -5.73 -0.25 -12.09
N ASP A 492 -5.12 -1.07 -12.95
CA ASP A 492 -5.84 -2.14 -13.67
C ASP A 492 -6.41 -3.25 -12.78
N TYR A 493 -5.84 -3.44 -11.59
CA TYR A 493 -6.27 -4.43 -10.61
C TYR A 493 -6.87 -3.80 -9.35
N GLY A 494 -7.39 -2.57 -9.43
CA GLY A 494 -7.91 -1.82 -8.29
C GLY A 494 -6.86 -0.92 -7.65
N PHE A 495 -6.97 -0.66 -6.36
CA PHE A 495 -5.97 0.11 -5.63
C PHE A 495 -4.64 -0.66 -5.54
N VAL A 496 -3.53 0.06 -5.64
CA VAL A 496 -2.18 -0.45 -5.30
C VAL A 496 -2.08 -0.72 -3.81
N ASP A 497 -1.05 -1.49 -3.45
CA ASP A 497 -0.88 -2.05 -2.11
C ASP A 497 -0.85 -1.01 -0.98
N ALA A 498 -0.04 0.03 -1.15
CA ALA A 498 0.16 1.06 -0.16
C ALA A 498 0.74 2.35 -0.74
N PHE A 499 0.73 3.41 0.06
CA PHE A 499 1.32 4.70 -0.31
C PHE A 499 1.73 5.52 0.92
N SER A 500 2.60 6.50 0.71
CA SER A 500 2.96 7.52 1.69
C SER A 500 2.94 8.89 1.01
N ILE A 501 2.04 9.76 1.45
CA ILE A 501 2.02 11.18 1.02
C ILE A 501 3.26 11.90 1.56
N GLN A 502 3.69 11.56 2.78
CA GLN A 502 4.90 12.09 3.42
C GLN A 502 6.15 11.85 2.56
N GLU A 503 6.34 10.62 2.10
CA GLU A 503 7.50 10.23 1.28
C GLU A 503 7.26 10.42 -0.23
N GLN A 504 6.07 10.91 -0.62
CA GLN A 504 5.60 10.97 -2.01
C GLN A 504 5.75 9.64 -2.77
N TRP A 505 5.56 8.53 -2.05
CA TRP A 505 5.74 7.17 -2.55
C TRP A 505 4.38 6.49 -2.77
N PHE A 506 4.24 5.79 -3.89
CA PHE A 506 3.05 5.04 -4.25
C PHE A 506 3.51 3.67 -4.73
N ALA A 507 2.97 2.60 -4.15
CA ALA A 507 3.33 1.25 -4.54
C ALA A 507 3.05 1.02 -6.03
N THR A 508 3.94 0.27 -6.70
CA THR A 508 3.67 -0.29 -8.03
C THR A 508 3.10 -1.70 -7.94
N SER A 509 2.96 -2.21 -6.72
CA SER A 509 2.55 -3.57 -6.40
C SER A 509 1.07 -3.68 -6.04
N THR A 510 0.59 -4.91 -6.17
CA THR A 510 -0.69 -5.40 -5.63
C THR A 510 -0.43 -6.80 -5.11
N LEU A 511 -1.01 -7.14 -3.95
CA LEU A 511 -0.85 -8.42 -3.27
C LEU A 511 -2.20 -9.12 -3.15
N ALA A 512 -2.21 -10.45 -3.26
CA ALA A 512 -3.47 -11.21 -3.15
C ALA A 512 -4.16 -11.00 -1.80
N ILE A 513 -3.37 -10.97 -0.73
CA ILE A 513 -3.85 -10.86 0.64
C ILE A 513 -4.43 -9.50 0.97
N ASP A 514 -4.06 -8.46 0.21
CA ASP A 514 -4.58 -7.10 0.39
C ASP A 514 -5.72 -6.81 -0.58
N GLN A 515 -5.68 -7.31 -1.82
CA GLN A 515 -6.77 -7.15 -2.79
C GLN A 515 -8.00 -7.99 -2.44
N GLY A 516 -7.81 -9.20 -1.93
CA GLY A 516 -8.88 -10.17 -1.68
C GLY A 516 -9.91 -9.66 -0.66
N PRO A 517 -9.48 -9.20 0.52
CA PRO A 517 -10.37 -8.62 1.51
C PRO A 517 -11.14 -7.39 1.00
N ILE A 518 -10.59 -6.57 0.09
CA ILE A 518 -11.28 -5.38 -0.42
C ILE A 518 -12.59 -5.79 -1.11
N ILE A 519 -12.51 -6.69 -2.09
CA ILE A 519 -13.69 -7.12 -2.85
C ILE A 519 -14.69 -7.89 -1.98
N VAL A 520 -14.20 -8.79 -1.13
CA VAL A 520 -15.04 -9.67 -0.32
C VAL A 520 -15.76 -8.89 0.79
N MET A 521 -15.07 -7.98 1.48
CA MET A 521 -15.68 -7.24 2.57
C MET A 521 -16.62 -6.13 2.07
N ILE A 522 -16.37 -5.55 0.89
CA ILE A 522 -17.38 -4.73 0.20
C ILE A 522 -18.63 -5.57 -0.09
N GLU A 523 -18.48 -6.80 -0.58
CA GLU A 523 -19.64 -7.65 -0.87
C GLU A 523 -20.41 -8.05 0.40
N ASN A 524 -19.70 -8.40 1.47
CA ASN A 524 -20.34 -8.68 2.77
C ASN A 524 -21.08 -7.45 3.32
N HIS A 525 -20.52 -6.24 3.14
CA HIS A 525 -21.21 -5.00 3.49
C HIS A 525 -22.50 -4.82 2.67
N ARG A 526 -22.46 -5.06 1.36
CA ARG A 526 -23.59 -4.80 0.45
C ARG A 526 -24.70 -5.85 0.54
N SER A 527 -24.36 -7.14 0.66
CA SER A 527 -25.33 -8.24 0.52
C SER A 527 -25.19 -9.34 1.57
N LYS A 528 -24.12 -9.33 2.38
CA LYS A 528 -23.78 -10.40 3.33
C LYS A 528 -23.52 -11.76 2.65
N LEU A 529 -23.25 -11.77 1.33
CA LEU A 529 -23.18 -12.99 0.52
C LEU A 529 -22.22 -14.03 1.10
N LEU A 530 -20.95 -13.68 1.32
CA LEU A 530 -19.91 -14.66 1.68
C LEU A 530 -20.13 -15.16 3.12
N TRP A 531 -20.56 -14.27 4.02
CA TRP A 531 -21.01 -14.64 5.36
C TRP A 531 -22.16 -15.65 5.34
N ASN A 532 -23.21 -15.39 4.58
CA ASN A 532 -24.37 -16.29 4.51
C ASN A 532 -23.96 -17.66 3.94
N LEU A 533 -23.09 -17.68 2.94
CA LEU A 533 -22.58 -18.91 2.33
C LEU A 533 -21.73 -19.71 3.31
N PHE A 534 -20.66 -19.12 3.86
CA PHE A 534 -19.76 -19.84 4.77
C PHE A 534 -20.48 -20.34 6.02
N MET A 535 -21.28 -19.48 6.67
CA MET A 535 -22.02 -19.84 7.88
C MET A 535 -23.16 -20.84 7.62
N SER A 536 -23.53 -21.11 6.36
CA SER A 536 -24.52 -22.15 6.02
C SER A 536 -23.95 -23.57 6.04
N ALA A 537 -22.62 -23.74 6.02
CA ALA A 537 -21.99 -25.04 6.00
C ALA A 537 -22.24 -25.81 7.32
N PRO A 538 -22.84 -27.02 7.28
CA PRO A 538 -23.20 -27.75 8.49
C PRO A 538 -22.03 -28.01 9.44
N GLU A 539 -20.85 -28.33 8.90
CA GLU A 539 -19.65 -28.61 9.68
C GLU A 539 -19.10 -27.36 10.36
N VAL A 540 -19.21 -26.19 9.72
CA VAL A 540 -18.81 -24.91 10.30
C VAL A 540 -19.68 -24.58 11.50
N LYS A 541 -21.01 -24.74 11.36
CA LYS A 541 -21.94 -24.56 12.47
C LYS A 541 -21.62 -25.48 13.65
N ALA A 542 -21.43 -26.78 13.36
CA ALA A 542 -21.10 -27.76 14.38
C ALA A 542 -19.77 -27.44 15.10
N GLY A 543 -18.73 -27.06 14.35
CA GLY A 543 -17.44 -26.68 14.89
C GLY A 543 -17.49 -25.41 15.75
N MET A 544 -18.20 -24.38 15.30
CA MET A 544 -18.37 -23.14 16.07
C MET A 544 -19.17 -23.37 17.35
N LEU A 545 -20.28 -24.12 17.30
CA LEU A 545 -21.04 -24.51 18.49
C LEU A 545 -20.19 -25.33 19.47
N LYS A 546 -19.37 -26.27 18.96
CA LYS A 546 -18.42 -27.05 19.76
C LYS A 546 -17.40 -26.17 20.50
N LEU A 547 -16.97 -25.07 19.88
CA LEU A 547 -16.07 -24.10 20.50
C LEU A 547 -16.78 -23.13 21.47
N GLY A 548 -18.12 -23.16 21.53
CA GLY A 548 -18.93 -22.33 22.42
C GLY A 548 -19.33 -20.99 21.83
N PHE A 549 -19.26 -20.84 20.49
CA PHE A 549 -19.79 -19.65 19.83
C PHE A 549 -21.33 -19.67 19.81
N SER A 550 -21.92 -18.48 19.79
CA SER A 550 -23.35 -18.26 19.65
C SER A 550 -23.63 -17.03 18.78
N SER A 551 -24.61 -17.14 17.90
CA SER A 551 -25.21 -16.06 17.12
C SER A 551 -26.56 -16.51 16.54
N ALA A 552 -27.33 -15.59 15.96
CA ALA A 552 -28.60 -15.95 15.30
C ALA A 552 -28.42 -16.83 14.02
N SER A 553 -27.21 -16.92 13.47
CA SER A 553 -26.91 -17.67 12.25
C SER A 553 -26.36 -19.08 12.49
N LEU A 554 -26.05 -19.43 13.74
CA LEU A 554 -25.47 -20.71 14.14
C LEU A 554 -26.54 -21.76 14.46
#